data_AF-A0AA38IKX3-F1
#
_entry.id   AF-A0AA38IKX3-F1
#
_cell.length_a   1.000
_cell.length_b   1.000
_cell.length_c   1.000
_cell.angle_alpha   90.00
_cell.angle_beta   90.00
_cell.angle_gamma   90.00
#
_symmetry.space_group_name_H-M   'P 1'
#
loop_
_entity.id
_entity.type
_entity.pdbx_description
1 polymer ?
#
loop_
_entity_poly.entity_id
_entity_poly.type
_entity_poly.pdbx_seq_one_letter_code
_entity_poly.pdbx_strand_id
1 'polypeptide(L)' 'MKIVVTFGVAGACRSEEVHKMQITNNREEGNVLILTLPHAKTHQKRVFTVLSEGVNGVELYRKYAALRPSKVTHPYVY' A
#
# COMPACT_ATOMS: atom_id res chain seq x y z
N MET A 1 -4.12 14.12 -3.53
CA MET A 1 -4.01 12.69 -3.90
C MET A 1 -4.17 11.83 -2.66
N LYS A 2 -4.98 10.77 -2.71
CA LYS A 2 -5.14 9.83 -1.57
C LYS A 2 -4.15 8.67 -1.72
N ILE A 3 -3.62 8.17 -0.61
CA ILE A 3 -2.61 7.09 -0.61
C ILE A 3 -3.10 5.81 -1.32
N VAL A 4 -4.39 5.49 -1.16
CA VAL A 4 -5.07 4.36 -1.80
C VAL A 4 -5.05 4.47 -3.33
N VAL A 5 -5.19 5.68 -3.87
CA VAL A 5 -5.16 5.91 -5.33
C VAL A 5 -3.75 5.73 -5.86
N THR A 6 -2.74 6.22 -5.15
CA THR A 6 -1.33 6.01 -5.50
C THR A 6 -0.99 4.53 -5.60
N PHE A 7 -1.43 3.72 -4.64
CA PHE A 7 -1.21 2.27 -4.66
C PHE A 7 -1.95 1.57 -5.81
N GLY A 8 -3.20 1.97 -6.04
CA GLY A 8 -4.01 1.45 -7.14
C GLY A 8 -3.36 1.68 -8.50
N VAL A 9 -2.92 2.91 -8.76
CA VAL A 9 -2.29 3.31 -10.03
C VAL A 9 -0.92 2.67 -10.20
N ALA A 10 -0.05 2.77 -9.20
CA ALA A 10 1.32 2.26 -9.30
C ALA A 10 1.39 0.74 -9.45
N GLY A 11 0.49 0.02 -8.77
CA GLY A 11 0.45 -1.44 -8.83
C GLY A 11 -0.50 -2.00 -9.88
N ALA A 12 -1.28 -1.17 -10.59
CA ALA A 12 -2.43 -1.61 -11.39
C ALA A 12 -3.31 -2.61 -10.59
N CYS A 13 -3.65 -2.21 -9.36
CA CYS A 13 -4.35 -3.07 -8.42
C CYS A 13 -5.86 -3.05 -8.69
N ARG A 14 -6.51 -4.21 -8.61
CA ARG A 14 -7.97 -4.31 -8.60
C ARG A 14 -8.52 -3.75 -7.29
N SER A 15 -9.78 -3.29 -7.28
CA SER A 15 -10.43 -2.77 -6.07
C SER A 15 -10.35 -3.72 -4.87
N GLU A 16 -10.52 -5.02 -5.13
CA GLU A 16 -10.41 -6.08 -4.12
C GLU A 16 -8.98 -6.25 -3.56
N GLU A 17 -7.96 -6.07 -4.41
CA GLU A 17 -6.54 -6.18 -4.03
C GLU A 17 -6.12 -4.98 -3.17
N VAL A 18 -6.59 -3.78 -3.53
CA VAL A 18 -6.36 -2.56 -2.75
C VAL A 18 -7.04 -2.64 -1.38
N HIS A 19 -8.28 -3.13 -1.34
CA HIS A 19 -9.02 -3.30 -0.09
C HIS A 19 -8.38 -4.32 0.85
N LYS A 20 -7.81 -5.41 0.33
CA LYS A 20 -7.17 -6.48 1.14
C LYS A 20 -5.70 -6.20 1.47
N MET A 21 -5.13 -5.11 0.96
CA MET A 21 -3.72 -4.76 1.19
C MET A 21 -3.49 -4.43 2.67
N GLN A 22 -2.50 -5.08 3.28
CA GLN A 22 -2.12 -4.82 4.67
C GLN A 22 -0.82 -4.02 4.72
N ILE A 23 -0.85 -2.92 5.48
CA ILE A 23 0.29 -2.01 5.61
C ILE A 23 1.49 -2.66 6.33
N THR A 24 1.24 -3.68 7.15
CA THR A 24 2.29 -4.49 7.81
C THR A 24 3.20 -5.21 6.82
N ASN A 25 2.75 -5.40 5.59
CA ASN A 25 3.50 -6.09 4.55
C ASN A 25 4.29 -5.11 3.65
N ASN A 26 4.23 -3.81 3.97
CA ASN A 26 4.88 -2.76 3.21
C ASN A 26 6.23 -2.44 3.84
N ARG A 27 7.28 -2.39 3.02
CA ARG A 27 8.62 -1.96 3.43
C ARG A 27 8.93 -0.59 2.84
N GLU A 28 9.54 0.27 3.64
CA GLU A 28 10.10 1.53 3.17
C GLU A 28 11.62 1.43 3.20
N GLU A 29 12.25 1.65 2.04
CA GLU A 29 13.69 1.68 1.89
C GLU A 29 14.09 3.00 1.20
N GLY A 30 14.46 4.00 2.01
CA GLY A 30 14.85 5.32 1.52
C GLY A 30 13.72 6.06 0.79
N ASN A 31 13.85 6.23 -0.52
CA ASN A 31 12.87 6.88 -1.40
C ASN A 31 12.02 5.85 -2.18
N VAL A 32 11.95 4.62 -1.70
CA VAL A 32 11.21 3.52 -2.31
C VAL A 32 10.24 2.92 -1.30
N LEU A 33 8.97 2.84 -1.69
CA LEU A 33 7.95 2.10 -0.95
C LEU A 33 7.66 0.77 -1.67
N ILE A 34 7.97 -0.34 -1.01
CA ILE A 34 7.74 -1.69 -1.51
C ILE A 34 6.40 -2.19 -0.94
N LEU A 35 5.47 -2.49 -1.83
CA LEU A 35 4.12 -2.94 -1.49
C LEU A 35 3.94 -4.41 -1.87
N THR A 36 3.45 -5.21 -0.92
CA THR A 36 3.21 -6.64 -1.13
C THR A 36 1.71 -6.92 -1.13
N LEU A 37 1.21 -7.47 -2.23
CA LEU A 37 -0.17 -7.94 -2.35
C LEU A 37 -0.25 -9.43 -1.97
N PRO A 38 -0.93 -9.79 -0.86
CA PRO A 38 -1.00 -11.16 -0.38
C PRO A 38 -2.00 -12.05 -1.14
N HIS A 39 -2.95 -11.45 -1.86
CA HIS A 39 -4.04 -12.18 -2.53
C HIS A 39 -4.38 -11.55 -3.88
N ALA A 40 -3.73 -12.04 -4.95
CA ALA A 40 -4.20 -11.83 -6.31
C ALA A 40 -5.11 -13.00 -6.72
N LYS A 41 -6.08 -12.76 -7.61
CA LYS A 41 -6.99 -13.78 -8.17
C LYS A 41 -6.30 -15.04 -8.69
N THR A 42 -5.03 -14.95 -9.07
CA THR A 42 -4.20 -16.03 -9.60
C THR A 42 -3.35 -16.76 -8.53
N HIS A 43 -3.61 -16.55 -7.24
CA HIS A 43 -2.83 -17.10 -6.12
C HIS A 43 -1.34 -16.70 -6.08
N GLN A 44 -0.91 -15.80 -6.95
CA GLN A 44 0.47 -15.31 -6.97
C GLN A 44 0.60 -14.05 -6.14
N LYS A 45 1.59 -14.04 -5.23
CA LYS A 45 2.00 -12.83 -4.53
C LYS A 45 2.62 -11.88 -5.55
N ARG A 46 2.20 -10.62 -5.55
CA ARG A 46 2.80 -9.57 -6.38
C ARG A 46 3.43 -8.52 -5.49
N VAL A 47 4.65 -8.15 -5.82
CA VAL A 47 5.37 -7.05 -5.18
C VAL A 47 5.57 -5.96 -6.22
N PHE A 48 5.33 -4.72 -5.84
CA PHE A 48 5.60 -3.56 -6.69
C PHE A 48 6.13 -2.40 -5.87
N THR A 49 6.78 -1.46 -6.53
CA THR A 49 7.44 -0.32 -5.90
C THR A 49 6.81 0.98 -6.32
N VAL A 50 6.66 1.87 -5.35
CA VAL A 50 6.27 3.27 -5.55
C VAL A 50 7.50 4.12 -5.27
N LEU A 51 7.97 4.81 -6.30
CA LEU A 51 9.06 5.77 -6.21
C LEU A 51 8.52 7.14 -5.80
N SER A 52 9.40 7.99 -5.26
CA SER A 52 9.04 9.38 -4.98
C SER A 52 8.97 10.25 -6.24
N GLU A 53 9.43 9.75 -7.40
CA GLU A 53 9.45 10.52 -8.63
C GLU A 53 8.06 10.58 -9.29
N GLY A 54 7.58 11.79 -9.63
CA GLY A 54 6.30 12.04 -10.29
C GLY A 54 5.14 12.30 -9.33
N VAL A 55 4.74 11.30 -8.55
CA VAL A 55 3.74 11.45 -7.48
C VAL A 55 4.47 11.09 -6.20
N ASN A 56 4.70 12.07 -5.29
CA ASN A 56 5.40 11.91 -4.00
C ASN A 56 4.71 10.86 -3.07
N GLY A 57 4.69 9.60 -3.49
CA GLY A 57 3.96 8.51 -2.85
C GLY A 57 4.58 8.10 -1.54
N VAL A 58 5.91 8.23 -1.44
CA VAL A 58 6.68 7.97 -0.22
C VAL A 58 6.36 9.03 0.85
N GLU A 59 6.42 10.32 0.51
CA GLU A 59 6.05 11.37 1.46
C GLU A 59 4.58 11.30 1.88
N LEU A 60 3.69 10.99 0.93
CA LEU A 60 2.27 10.81 1.22
C LEU A 60 2.04 9.62 2.15
N TYR A 61 2.79 8.53 1.95
CA TYR A 61 2.79 7.38 2.84
C TYR A 61 3.28 7.74 4.24
N ARG A 62 4.39 8.48 4.37
CA ARG A 62 4.91 8.94 5.67
C ARG A 62 3.88 9.77 6.44
N LYS A 63 3.24 10.73 5.76
CA LYS A 63 2.17 11.55 6.36
C LYS A 63 0.99 10.69 6.81
N TYR A 64 0.58 9.73 5.98
CA TYR A 64 -0.48 8.78 6.35
C TYR A 64 -0.09 7.91 7.55
N ALA A 65 1.13 7.36 7.57
CA ALA A 65 1.63 6.52 8.64
C ALA A 65 1.71 7.29 9.98
N ALA A 66 2.12 8.55 9.96
CA ALA A 66 2.18 9.41 11.15
C ALA A 66 0.78 9.75 11.72
N LEU A 67 -0.23 9.88 10.87
CA LEU A 67 -1.61 10.16 11.27
C LEU A 67 -2.38 8.90 11.67
N ARG A 68 -1.91 7.70 11.28
CA ARG A 68 -2.62 6.45 11.51
C ARG A 68 -2.48 6.06 12.99
N PRO A 69 -3.58 5.81 13.72
CA PRO A 69 -3.49 5.39 15.10
C PRO A 69 -2.84 4.00 15.19
N SER A 70 -1.89 3.84 16.13
CA SER A 70 -1.09 2.62 16.29
C SER A 70 -1.87 1.42 16.82
N LYS A 71 -3.03 1.66 17.46
CA LYS A 71 -3.90 0.64 18.06
C LYS A 71 -5.21 0.45 17.29
N VAL A 72 -5.20 0.62 15.97
CA VAL A 72 -6.35 0.21 15.14
C VAL A 72 -6.20 -1.27 14.84
N THR A 73 -6.92 -2.09 15.60
CA THR A 73 -7.21 -3.46 15.19
C THR A 73 -7.97 -3.37 13.87
N HIS A 74 -7.38 -3.84 12.77
CA HIS A 74 -8.11 -4.15 11.54
C HIS A 74 -8.39 -5.65 11.51
N PRO A 75 -9.42 -6.15 12.24
CA PRO A 75 -10.03 -7.39 11.87
C PRO A 75 -10.87 -7.04 10.64
N TYR A 76 -10.51 -7.54 9.47
CA TYR A 76 -11.54 -7.69 8.44
C TYR A 76 -12.55 -8.70 9.01
N VAL A 77 -13.56 -8.21 9.74
CA VAL A 77 -14.69 -9.01 10.23
C VAL A 77 -15.60 -9.19 9.04
N TYR A 78 -15.61 -10.41 8.49
CA TYR A 78 -16.72 -10.96 7.73
C TYR A 78 -17.38 -12.02 8.59
#